data_AF-A0A929ESC5-F1
#
_entry.id   AF-A0A929ESC5-F1
#
_cell.length_a   1.000
_cell.length_b   1.000
_cell.length_c   1.000
_cell.angle_alpha   90.00
_cell.angle_beta   90.00
_cell.angle_gamma   90.00
#
_symmetry.space_group_name_H-M   'P 1'
#
loop_
_entity.id
_entity.type
_entity.pdbx_description
1 polymer ?
#
loop_
_entity_poly.entity_id
_entity_poly.type
_entity_poly.pdbx_seq_one_letter_code
_entity_poly.pdbx_strand_id
1 'polypeptide(L)'
;MDINELTYNINGAIFEVNRELGVGFLEKVYENALLLELRKRGLKAESQVPVKVKFKGTEVGEYYADIVVENQVIVELKSVDSLQKIHEAQLLNYLKATGYKVGLLVNFTHPKAEIKRFVL
;
A
#
# COMPACT_ATOMS: atom_id res chain seq x y z
N MET A 1 2.13 -7.90 -16.77
CA MET A 1 3.35 -7.57 -16.02
C MET A 1 3.56 -8.67 -14.99
N ASP A 2 4.78 -9.18 -14.83
CA ASP A 2 5.08 -10.13 -13.74
C ASP A 2 4.91 -9.44 -12.37
N ILE A 3 4.55 -10.17 -11.32
CA ILE A 3 4.32 -9.56 -10.00
C ILE A 3 5.58 -8.91 -9.43
N ASN A 4 6.77 -9.46 -9.71
CA ASN A 4 8.01 -8.87 -9.24
C ASN A 4 8.33 -7.59 -10.00
N GLU A 5 8.11 -7.58 -11.31
CA GLU A 5 8.23 -6.38 -12.15
C GLU A 5 7.24 -5.29 -11.69
N LEU A 6 6.01 -5.67 -11.35
CA LEU A 6 5.02 -4.75 -10.79
C LEU A 6 5.48 -4.15 -9.46
N THR A 7 5.91 -4.98 -8.50
CA THR A 7 6.43 -4.47 -7.23
C THR A 7 7.69 -3.63 -7.39
N TYR A 8 8.54 -3.94 -8.38
CA TYR A 8 9.72 -3.13 -8.70
C TYR A 8 9.32 -1.73 -9.16
N ASN A 9 8.33 -1.63 -10.06
CA ASN A 9 7.79 -0.35 -10.52
C ASN A 9 7.13 0.46 -9.39
N ILE A 10 6.37 -0.22 -8.51
CA ILE A 10 5.74 0.42 -7.34
C ILE A 10 6.80 0.93 -6.35
N ASN A 11 7.84 0.14 -6.07
CA ASN A 11 8.95 0.58 -5.20
C ASN A 11 9.67 1.80 -5.79
N GLY A 12 9.88 1.82 -7.10
CA GLY A 12 10.44 2.98 -7.78
C GLY A 12 9.58 4.24 -7.62
N ALA A 13 8.26 4.10 -7.67
CA ALA A 13 7.33 5.21 -7.43
C ALA A 13 7.38 5.71 -5.97
N ILE A 14 7.44 4.78 -5.01
CA ILE A 14 7.57 5.12 -3.58
C ILE A 14 8.84 5.92 -3.31
N PHE A 15 9.98 5.49 -3.85
CA PHE A 15 11.24 6.21 -3.66
C PHE A 15 11.26 7.56 -4.37
N GLU A 16 10.61 7.69 -5.53
CA GLU A 16 10.45 8.97 -6.21
C GLU A 16 9.66 9.97 -5.35
N VAL A 17 8.52 9.53 -4.79
CA VAL A 17 7.71 10.33 -3.88
C VAL A 17 8.49 10.74 -2.64
N ASN A 18 9.24 9.81 -2.03
CA ASN A 18 10.05 10.10 -0.85
C ASN A 18 11.21 11.06 -1.16
N ARG A 19 11.79 10.99 -2.36
CA ARG A 19 12.83 11.92 -2.81
C ARG A 19 12.29 13.34 -2.98
N GLU A 20 11.11 13.48 -3.59
CA GLU A 20 10.52 14.78 -3.91
C GLU A 20 9.92 15.47 -2.68
N LEU A 21 9.21 14.71 -1.83
CA LEU A 21 8.50 15.28 -0.68
C LEU A 21 9.31 15.25 0.63
N GLY A 22 10.34 14.41 0.72
CA GLY A 22 11.05 14.19 1.98
C GLY A 22 10.16 13.50 3.03
N VAL A 23 10.25 13.98 4.27
CA VAL A 23 9.58 13.41 5.45
C VAL A 23 8.76 14.49 6.18
N GLY A 24 7.79 14.07 7.01
CA GLY A 24 7.04 14.97 7.91
C GLY A 24 5.60 15.29 7.49
N PHE A 25 5.16 14.84 6.31
CA PHE A 25 3.76 14.94 5.91
C PHE A 25 2.89 13.84 6.50
N LEU A 26 1.56 14.04 6.46
CA LEU A 26 0.57 13.02 6.80
C LEU A 26 0.45 11.97 5.69
N GLU A 27 0.01 10.76 6.05
CA GLU A 27 -0.19 9.63 5.13
C GLU A 27 -0.98 10.03 3.88
N LYS A 28 -2.02 10.86 4.02
CA LYS A 28 -2.85 11.31 2.90
C LYS A 28 -2.07 12.07 1.82
N VAL A 29 -1.02 12.81 2.20
CA VAL A 29 -0.20 13.55 1.23
C VAL A 29 0.63 12.57 0.41
N TYR A 30 1.24 11.57 1.05
CA TYR A 30 2.01 10.53 0.35
C TYR A 30 1.12 9.65 -0.52
N GLU A 31 -0.10 9.33 -0.07
CA GLU A 31 -1.09 8.60 -0.86
C GLU A 31 -1.40 9.34 -2.18
N ASN A 32 -1.74 10.63 -2.09
CA ASN A 32 -2.04 11.45 -3.26
C ASN A 32 -0.83 11.55 -4.22
N ALA A 33 0.38 11.74 -3.68
CA ALA A 33 1.59 11.81 -4.47
C ALA A 33 1.92 10.47 -5.16
N LEU A 34 1.75 9.36 -4.44
CA LEU A 34 2.00 8.03 -4.98
C LEU A 34 1.00 7.65 -6.07
N LEU A 35 -0.29 8.03 -5.94
CA LEU A 35 -1.26 7.86 -7.02
C LEU A 35 -0.85 8.60 -8.29
N LEU A 36 -0.35 9.83 -8.17
CA LEU A 36 0.11 10.61 -9.32
C LEU A 36 1.32 9.94 -9.99
N GLU A 37 2.29 9.49 -9.19
CA GLU A 37 3.51 8.87 -9.71
C GLU A 37 3.25 7.50 -10.34
N LEU A 38 2.40 6.66 -9.74
CA LEU A 38 1.98 5.38 -10.31
C LEU A 38 1.26 5.57 -11.65
N ARG A 39 0.36 6.55 -11.75
CA ARG A 39 -0.35 6.87 -12.99
C ARG A 39 0.59 7.40 -14.07
N LYS A 40 1.58 8.23 -13.72
CA LYS A 40 2.62 8.69 -14.67
C LYS A 40 3.42 7.52 -15.24
N ARG A 41 3.60 6.45 -14.48
CA ARG A 41 4.25 5.20 -14.92
C ARG A 41 3.32 4.26 -15.71
N GLY A 42 2.09 4.70 -16.00
CA GLY A 42 1.10 3.93 -16.75
C GLY A 42 0.44 2.82 -15.94
N LEU A 43 0.57 2.82 -14.60
CA LEU A 43 -0.06 1.83 -13.74
C LEU A 43 -1.46 2.28 -13.32
N LYS A 44 -2.41 1.35 -13.36
CA LYS A 44 -3.74 1.52 -12.77
C LYS A 44 -3.61 1.50 -11.25
N ALA A 45 -3.95 2.60 -10.60
CA ALA A 45 -3.94 2.72 -9.15
C ALA A 45 -5.24 3.37 -8.65
N GLU A 46 -5.92 2.69 -7.74
CA GLU A 46 -7.13 3.13 -7.06
C GLU A 46 -6.83 3.34 -5.59
N SER A 47 -7.36 4.41 -5.02
CA SER A 47 -7.17 4.78 -3.61
C SER A 47 -8.41 4.54 -2.78
N GLN A 48 -8.23 4.28 -1.49
CA GLN A 48 -9.34 4.04 -0.55
C GLN A 48 -10.28 2.94 -1.09
N VAL A 49 -9.70 1.79 -1.43
CA VAL A 49 -10.43 0.68 -2.04
C VAL A 49 -11.14 -0.11 -0.94
N PRO A 50 -12.47 -0.31 -1.01
CA PRO A 50 -13.21 -1.00 0.04
C PRO A 50 -12.78 -2.47 0.17
N VAL A 51 -12.51 -2.88 1.40
CA VAL A 51 -12.18 -4.25 1.80
C VAL A 51 -13.28 -4.77 2.72
N LYS A 52 -14.10 -5.66 2.18
CA LYS A 52 -15.22 -6.29 2.89
C LYS A 52 -14.72 -7.45 3.76
N VAL A 53 -14.97 -7.38 5.05
CA VAL A 53 -14.61 -8.43 6.00
C VAL A 53 -15.83 -9.31 6.26
N LYS A 54 -15.65 -10.62 6.05
CA LYS A 54 -16.72 -11.61 6.25
C LYS A 54 -16.44 -12.48 7.47
N PHE A 55 -17.44 -12.65 8.32
CA PHE A 55 -17.47 -13.64 9.39
C PHE A 55 -18.51 -14.70 9.04
N LYS A 56 -18.07 -15.95 8.87
CA LYS A 56 -18.94 -17.09 8.47
C LYS A 56 -19.79 -16.80 7.22
N GLY A 57 -19.20 -16.12 6.23
CA GLY A 57 -19.86 -15.76 4.98
C GLY A 57 -20.67 -14.46 5.01
N THR A 58 -20.96 -13.92 6.20
CA THR A 58 -21.71 -12.66 6.37
C THR A 58 -20.75 -11.48 6.49
N GLU A 59 -21.02 -10.39 5.77
CA GLU A 59 -20.25 -9.14 5.88
C GLU A 59 -20.45 -8.52 7.27
N VAL A 60 -19.37 -8.24 7.98
CA VAL A 60 -19.39 -7.70 9.36
C VAL A 60 -18.64 -6.38 9.51
N GLY A 61 -18.03 -5.91 8.44
CA GLY A 61 -17.31 -4.65 8.44
C GLY A 61 -16.73 -4.34 7.07
N GLU A 62 -16.49 -3.06 6.86
CA GLU A 62 -15.84 -2.52 5.69
C GLU A 62 -14.67 -1.68 6.15
N TYR A 63 -13.50 -1.96 5.59
CA TYR A 63 -12.30 -1.15 5.74
C TYR A 63 -11.89 -0.62 4.38
N TYR A 64 -10.84 0.20 4.33
CA TYR A 64 -10.35 0.79 3.11
C TYR A 64 -8.85 0.54 3.04
N ALA A 65 -8.41 -0.11 1.96
CA ALA A 65 -7.00 -0.21 1.64
C ALA A 65 -6.54 1.13 1.04
N ASP A 66 -5.36 1.61 1.43
CA ASP A 66 -4.89 2.94 1.01
C ASP A 66 -4.79 3.03 -0.51
N ILE A 67 -4.07 2.08 -1.13
CA ILE A 67 -3.95 1.98 -2.59
C ILE A 67 -3.97 0.52 -3.04
N VAL A 68 -4.68 0.24 -4.14
CA VAL A 68 -4.57 -1.02 -4.89
C VAL A 68 -4.05 -0.73 -6.28
N VAL A 69 -2.98 -1.43 -6.67
CA VAL A 69 -2.31 -1.27 -7.96
C VAL A 69 -2.57 -2.50 -8.83
N GLU A 70 -3.00 -2.27 -10.08
CA GLU A 70 -3.28 -3.29 -11.11
C GLU A 70 -4.24 -4.41 -10.64
N ASN A 71 -5.10 -4.11 -9.67
CA ASN A 71 -5.96 -5.10 -8.99
C ASN A 71 -5.17 -6.34 -8.49
N GLN A 72 -3.92 -6.15 -8.06
CA GLN A 72 -2.99 -7.23 -7.73
C GLN A 72 -2.17 -6.98 -6.47
N VAL A 73 -1.76 -5.73 -6.22
CA VAL A 73 -0.91 -5.37 -5.09
C VAL A 73 -1.62 -4.36 -4.20
N ILE A 74 -1.73 -4.65 -2.91
CA ILE A 74 -2.15 -3.68 -1.89
C ILE A 74 -0.92 -2.89 -1.44
N VAL A 75 -1.05 -1.57 -1.31
CA VAL A 75 -0.02 -0.71 -0.73
C VAL A 75 -0.65 0.04 0.45
N GLU A 76 -0.14 -0.20 1.65
CA GLU A 76 -0.54 0.47 2.90
C GLU A 76 0.55 1.44 3.32
N LEU A 77 0.16 2.68 3.62
CA LEU A 77 1.09 3.77 3.90
C LEU A 77 1.08 4.09 5.39
N LYS A 78 2.26 4.44 5.91
CA LYS A 78 2.44 4.86 7.29
C LYS A 78 3.33 6.09 7.38
N SER A 79 3.07 6.92 8.38
CA SER A 79 3.93 8.05 8.78
C SER A 79 4.13 8.03 10.29
N VAL A 80 4.74 6.92 10.75
CA VAL A 80 4.97 6.61 12.17
C VAL A 80 6.45 6.41 12.45
N ASP A 81 6.88 6.52 13.70
CA ASP A 81 8.29 6.34 14.10
C ASP A 81 8.84 4.95 13.72
N SER A 82 8.02 3.90 13.87
CA SER A 82 8.39 2.54 13.48
C SER A 82 7.20 1.69 13.09
N LEU A 83 7.40 0.78 12.13
CA LEU A 83 6.39 -0.21 11.75
C LEU A 83 6.22 -1.26 12.85
N GLN A 84 5.00 -1.35 13.39
CA GLN A 84 4.62 -2.28 14.44
C GLN A 84 3.92 -3.52 13.86
N LYS A 85 3.93 -4.64 14.59
CA LYS A 85 3.26 -5.90 14.19
C LYS A 85 1.78 -5.74 13.87
N ILE A 86 1.12 -4.75 14.48
CA ILE A 86 -0.30 -4.47 14.21
C ILE A 86 -0.52 -3.95 12.78
N HIS A 87 0.42 -3.18 12.23
CA HIS A 87 0.36 -2.72 10.84
C HIS A 87 0.54 -3.89 9.86
N GLU A 88 1.45 -4.81 10.17
CA GLU A 88 1.66 -6.03 9.39
C GLU A 88 0.42 -6.93 9.41
N ALA A 89 -0.18 -7.11 10.59
CA ALA A 89 -1.41 -7.89 10.76
C ALA A 89 -2.60 -7.30 9.98
N GLN A 90 -2.73 -5.97 9.94
CA GLN A 90 -3.75 -5.28 9.15
C GLN A 90 -3.61 -5.62 7.66
N LEU A 91 -2.42 -5.44 7.08
CA LEU A 91 -2.16 -5.75 5.68
C LEU A 91 -2.41 -7.23 5.36
N LEU A 92 -1.95 -8.16 6.21
CA LEU A 92 -2.20 -9.59 6.03
C LEU A 92 -3.69 -9.94 6.06
N ASN A 93 -4.49 -9.26 6.88
CA ASN A 93 -5.94 -9.44 6.90
C ASN A 93 -6.58 -8.93 5.61
N TYR A 94 -6.11 -7.81 5.05
CA TYR A 94 -6.61 -7.31 3.78
C TYR A 94 -6.28 -8.24 2.61
N LEU A 95 -5.06 -8.80 2.57
CA LEU A 95 -4.70 -9.83 1.59
C LEU A 95 -5.62 -11.04 1.67
N LYS A 96 -5.91 -11.54 2.88
CA LYS A 96 -6.86 -12.66 3.07
C LYS A 96 -8.29 -12.31 2.64
N ALA A 97 -8.76 -11.11 2.97
CA ALA A 97 -10.14 -10.68 2.67
C ALA A 97 -10.37 -10.42 1.18
N THR A 98 -9.36 -9.89 0.48
CA THR A 98 -9.43 -9.56 -0.95
C THR A 98 -9.04 -10.72 -1.87
N GLY A 99 -8.25 -11.68 -1.35
CA GLY A 99 -7.64 -12.75 -2.15
C GLY A 99 -6.36 -12.31 -2.88
N TYR A 100 -5.95 -11.05 -2.75
CA TYR A 100 -4.67 -10.59 -3.30
C TYR A 100 -3.49 -11.25 -2.60
N LYS A 101 -2.41 -11.45 -3.35
CA LYS A 101 -1.28 -12.27 -2.93
C LYS A 101 -0.09 -11.48 -2.45
N VAL A 102 0.02 -10.22 -2.82
CA VAL A 102 1.16 -9.37 -2.49
C VAL A 102 0.67 -8.07 -1.88
N GLY A 103 1.31 -7.70 -0.78
CA GLY A 103 1.10 -6.43 -0.09
C GLY A 103 2.42 -5.73 0.20
N LEU A 104 2.43 -4.40 0.12
CA LEU A 104 3.55 -3.55 0.50
C LEU A 104 3.11 -2.67 1.67
N LEU A 105 3.84 -2.74 2.79
CA LEU A 105 3.70 -1.83 3.91
C LEU A 105 4.84 -0.82 3.86
N VAL A 106 4.50 0.46 3.73
CA VAL A 106 5.45 1.53 3.45
C VAL A 106 5.46 2.53 4.59
N ASN A 107 6.63 2.91 5.09
CA ASN A 107 6.77 3.99 6.08
C ASN A 107 7.60 5.14 5.50
N PHE A 108 7.03 6.34 5.47
CA PHE A 108 7.66 7.55 4.93
C PHE A 108 8.37 8.42 5.99
N THR A 109 8.42 8.00 7.25
CA THR A 109 9.02 8.80 8.33
C THR A 109 10.55 8.91 8.27
N HIS A 110 11.21 8.03 7.53
CA HIS A 110 12.67 7.99 7.43
C HIS A 110 13.18 8.67 6.14
N PRO A 111 14.44 9.18 6.13
CA PRO A 111 15.03 9.80 4.94
C PRO A 111 15.00 8.91 3.68
N LYS A 112 14.98 7.60 3.88
CA LYS A 112 14.65 6.62 2.86
C LYS A 112 13.42 5.84 3.32
N ALA A 113 12.37 5.82 2.51
CA ALA A 113 11.16 5.08 2.79
C ALA A 113 11.47 3.61 3.12
N GLU A 114 10.92 3.12 4.24
CA GLU A 114 10.98 1.71 4.61
C GLU A 114 9.87 0.98 3.84
N ILE A 115 10.19 -0.15 3.20
CA ILE A 115 9.21 -0.96 2.47
C ILE A 115 9.32 -2.41 2.96
N LYS A 116 8.24 -2.96 3.49
CA LYS A 116 8.10 -4.38 3.82
C LYS A 116 7.15 -5.05 2.83
N ARG A 117 7.62 -6.09 2.15
CA ARG A 117 6.81 -6.91 1.24
C ARG A 117 6.29 -8.15 1.95
N PHE A 118 4.99 -8.39 1.83
CA PHE A 118 4.32 -9.59 2.31
C PHE A 118 3.75 -10.40 1.14
N VAL A 119 3.81 -11.73 1.26
CA VAL A 119 3.30 -12.68 0.26
C VAL A 119 2.49 -13.76 0.99
N LEU A 120 1.31 -14.10 0.46
CA LEU A 120 0.32 -14.99 1.11
C LEU A 120 -0.08 -16.21 0.28
#